data_AF-A0A3P6RCX4-F1
#
_entry.id   AF-A0A3P6RCX4-F1
#
_cell.length_a   1.000
_cell.length_b   1.000
_cell.length_c   1.000
_cell.angle_alpha   90.00
_cell.angle_beta   90.00
_cell.angle_gamma   90.00
#
_symmetry.space_group_name_H-M   'P 1'
#
loop_
_entity.id
_entity.type
_entity.pdbx_description
1 polymer ?
#
loop_
_entity_poly.entity_id
_entity_poly.type
_entity_poly.pdbx_seq_one_letter_code
_entity_poly.pdbx_strand_id
1 'polypeptide(L)'
;MAPNFSGAKKGASFPSMYLGENLRITVAANQGGRKYMEDRVHIETIRNDDGSIKFTFFGIFDGHGGHEASEYVRKNLLNNIMNSDLFHSDDDDDVLEAIRLGFLSTHHGIWKIVCKLGICNCVAT
;
A
#
# COMPACT_ATOMS: atom_id res chain seq x y z
N MET A 1 -44.86 1.23 -54.66
CA MET A 1 -43.43 1.52 -54.42
C MET A 1 -43.26 1.77 -52.94
N ALA A 2 -42.69 0.81 -52.21
CA ALA A 2 -42.34 0.98 -50.80
C ALA A 2 -40.84 1.27 -50.71
N PRO A 3 -40.37 2.16 -49.81
CA PRO A 3 -38.98 2.15 -49.39
C PRO A 3 -38.83 1.32 -48.11
N ASN A 4 -38.09 0.24 -48.32
CA ASN A 4 -37.26 -0.57 -47.42
C ASN A 4 -37.08 -0.14 -45.96
N PHE A 5 -37.40 -1.08 -45.07
CA PHE A 5 -36.74 -1.27 -43.79
C PHE A 5 -35.44 -2.09 -43.98
N SER A 6 -34.30 -1.50 -43.63
CA SER A 6 -33.05 -2.19 -43.28
C SER A 6 -32.32 -1.28 -42.28
N GLY A 7 -32.25 -1.60 -40.99
CA GLY A 7 -31.15 -2.38 -40.40
C GLY A 7 -29.82 -1.62 -40.59
N ALA A 8 -29.13 -1.06 -39.59
CA ALA A 8 -28.90 -1.52 -38.23
C ALA A 8 -28.78 -0.33 -37.26
N LYS A 9 -29.30 -0.48 -36.05
CA LYS A 9 -28.93 0.43 -34.96
C LYS A 9 -27.45 0.17 -34.65
N LYS A 10 -26.58 1.16 -34.91
CA LYS A 10 -25.23 1.17 -34.34
C LYS A 10 -25.40 1.05 -32.83
N GLY A 11 -24.90 -0.05 -32.27
CA GLY A 11 -24.86 -0.27 -30.84
C GLY A 11 -24.24 0.95 -30.19
N ALA A 12 -24.88 1.46 -29.15
CA ALA A 12 -24.28 2.47 -28.30
C ALA A 12 -23.02 1.84 -27.70
N SER A 13 -21.85 2.21 -28.20
CA SER A 13 -20.61 2.01 -27.48
C SER A 13 -20.61 3.04 -26.34
N PHE A 14 -21.27 2.68 -25.24
CA PHE A 14 -20.97 3.31 -23.97
C PHE A 14 -19.53 2.94 -23.64
N PRO A 15 -18.60 3.91 -23.51
CA PRO A 15 -17.26 3.57 -23.08
C PRO A 15 -17.36 2.85 -21.74
N SER A 16 -16.72 1.68 -21.71
CA SER A 16 -16.38 0.85 -20.56
C SER A 16 -16.52 1.59 -19.23
N MET A 17 -17.44 1.12 -18.39
CA MET A 17 -17.54 1.48 -16.98
C MET A 17 -16.16 1.28 -16.34
N TYR A 18 -15.49 2.38 -15.97
CA TYR A 18 -14.18 2.32 -15.33
C TYR A 18 -14.33 1.68 -13.95
N LEU A 19 -13.85 0.44 -13.83
CA LEU A 19 -13.87 -0.32 -12.59
C LEU A 19 -12.79 0.24 -11.65
N GLY A 20 -13.12 1.31 -10.92
CA GLY A 20 -12.27 1.82 -9.83
C GLY A 20 -12.40 3.30 -9.49
N GLU A 21 -13.60 3.81 -9.15
CA GLU A 21 -13.77 5.26 -8.89
C GLU A 21 -14.13 5.67 -7.44
N ASN A 22 -14.49 4.74 -6.54
CA ASN A 22 -15.04 5.13 -5.23
C ASN A 22 -14.32 4.53 -4.01
N LEU A 23 -12.99 4.49 -4.02
CA LEU A 23 -12.23 4.20 -2.80
C LEU A 23 -12.10 5.47 -1.94
N ARG A 24 -13.03 5.66 -0.99
CA ARG A 24 -12.95 6.74 0.01
C ARG A 24 -12.29 6.23 1.27
N ILE A 25 -11.18 6.86 1.63
CA ILE A 25 -10.37 6.49 2.78
C ILE A 25 -10.43 7.62 3.80
N THR A 26 -10.54 7.28 5.07
CA THR A 26 -10.44 8.23 6.18
C THR A 26 -9.60 7.60 7.28
N VAL A 27 -8.69 8.38 7.85
CA VAL A 27 -7.83 7.95 8.95
C VAL A 27 -8.18 8.78 10.18
N ALA A 28 -8.30 8.10 11.30
CA ALA A 28 -8.37 8.72 12.61
C ALA A 28 -7.34 8.06 13.51
N ALA A 29 -6.57 8.88 14.22
CA ALA A 29 -5.60 8.45 15.22
C ALA A 29 -5.76 9.35 16.45
N ASN A 30 -5.76 8.76 17.64
CA ASN A 30 -5.94 9.47 18.89
C ASN A 30 -4.97 8.94 19.94
N GLN A 31 -4.14 9.82 20.51
CA GLN A 31 -3.20 9.48 21.58
C GLN A 31 -3.90 8.98 22.85
N GLY A 32 -5.15 9.40 23.08
CA GLY A 32 -5.87 9.12 24.30
C GLY A 32 -5.09 9.59 25.54
N GLY A 33 -5.12 8.79 26.61
CA GLY A 33 -4.43 9.08 27.86
C GLY A 33 -2.94 8.71 27.88
N ARG A 34 -2.34 8.29 26.76
CA ARG A 34 -0.91 7.95 26.71
C ARG A 34 -0.05 9.21 26.75
N LYS A 35 1.18 9.09 27.27
CA LYS A 35 2.13 10.20 27.35
C LYS A 35 2.60 10.66 25.96
N TYR A 36 2.74 9.73 25.03
CA TYR A 36 3.17 9.96 23.65
C TYR A 36 2.36 9.08 22.68
N MET A 37 2.20 9.54 21.44
CA MET A 37 1.57 8.78 20.35
C MET A 37 2.63 8.02 19.54
N GLU A 38 2.70 6.71 19.76
CA GLU A 38 3.69 5.84 19.12
C GLU A 38 3.14 5.23 17.81
N ASP A 39 1.82 5.23 17.60
CA ASP A 39 1.20 4.70 16.39
C ASP A 39 1.56 5.54 15.15
N ARG A 40 1.65 4.86 14.01
CA ARG A 40 1.93 5.45 12.70
C ARG A 40 1.02 4.85 11.64
N VAL A 41 0.61 5.68 10.68
CA VAL A 41 -0.22 5.27 9.55
C VAL A 41 0.47 5.65 8.25
N HIS A 42 0.44 4.76 7.27
CA HIS A 42 0.85 5.01 5.89
C HIS A 42 -0.29 4.61 4.96
N ILE A 43 -0.76 5.56 4.15
CA ILE A 43 -1.70 5.29 3.06
C ILE A 43 -1.12 5.85 1.78
N GLU A 44 -1.03 5.02 0.76
CA GLU A 44 -0.51 5.43 -0.54
C GLU A 44 -1.28 4.72 -1.66
N THR A 45 -1.74 5.47 -2.66
CA THR A 45 -2.38 4.91 -3.86
C THR A 45 -1.42 5.08 -5.03
N ILE A 46 -0.97 3.96 -5.57
CA ILE A 46 -0.14 3.92 -6.77
C ILE A 46 -1.06 3.78 -7.98
N ARG A 47 -0.82 4.61 -8.99
CA ARG A 47 -1.60 4.67 -10.24
C ARG A 47 -0.73 4.28 -11.42
N ASN A 48 -1.36 3.73 -12.45
CA ASN A 48 -0.74 3.54 -13.75
C ASN A 48 -0.67 4.88 -14.51
N ASP A 49 0.06 4.91 -15.62
CA ASP A 49 0.24 6.10 -16.45
C ASP A 49 -1.09 6.64 -17.03
N ASP A 50 -2.08 5.76 -17.23
CA ASP A 50 -3.43 6.12 -17.69
C ASP A 50 -4.33 6.68 -16.57
N GLY A 51 -3.80 6.80 -15.34
CA GLY A 51 -4.51 7.31 -14.17
C GLY A 51 -5.36 6.27 -13.44
N SER A 52 -5.46 5.03 -13.94
CA SER A 52 -6.13 3.93 -13.25
C SER A 52 -5.39 3.57 -11.96
N ILE A 53 -6.12 3.12 -10.93
CA ILE A 53 -5.50 2.68 -9.67
C ILE A 53 -4.80 1.34 -9.94
N LYS A 54 -3.48 1.29 -9.72
CA LYS A 54 -2.70 0.05 -9.76
C LYS A 54 -2.91 -0.74 -8.49
N PHE A 55 -2.68 -0.09 -7.34
CA PHE A 55 -3.01 -0.63 -6.02
C PHE A 55 -3.05 0.50 -4.97
N THR A 56 -3.63 0.21 -3.82
CA THR A 56 -3.54 1.08 -2.63
C THR A 56 -2.95 0.31 -1.47
N PHE A 57 -1.93 0.87 -0.84
CA PHE A 57 -1.30 0.35 0.36
C PHE A 57 -1.85 1.04 1.60
N PHE A 58 -2.08 0.24 2.65
CA PHE A 58 -2.50 0.70 3.97
C PHE A 58 -1.64 0.01 5.03
N GLY A 59 -0.86 0.79 5.77
CA GLY A 59 -0.08 0.32 6.90
C GLY A 59 -0.48 1.06 8.17
N ILE A 60 -0.80 0.32 9.22
CA ILE A 60 -1.03 0.83 10.57
C ILE A 60 -0.03 0.13 11.48
N PHE A 61 0.81 0.91 12.15
CA PHE A 61 1.95 0.42 12.90
C PHE A 61 1.83 0.92 14.33
N ASP A 62 1.57 0.01 15.27
CA ASP A 62 1.55 0.28 16.71
C ASP A 62 2.98 0.26 17.23
N GLY A 63 3.44 1.39 17.79
CA GLY A 63 4.79 1.50 18.34
C GLY A 63 4.80 1.13 19.82
N HIS A 64 5.89 0.51 20.30
CA HIS A 64 6.09 0.23 21.71
C HIS A 64 7.54 0.47 22.13
N GLY A 65 7.75 1.17 23.24
CA GLY A 65 9.07 1.47 23.77
C GLY A 65 9.79 2.57 22.98
N GLY A 66 9.03 3.45 22.33
CA GLY A 66 9.49 4.46 21.39
C GLY A 66 8.69 4.43 20.08
N HIS A 67 8.60 5.58 19.40
CA HIS A 67 7.94 5.69 18.10
C HIS A 67 8.88 5.39 16.92
N GLU A 68 10.16 5.13 17.19
CA GLU A 68 11.22 5.01 16.20
C GLU A 68 10.97 3.82 15.27
N ALA A 69 10.50 2.70 15.81
CA ALA A 69 10.20 1.50 15.03
C ALA A 69 9.02 1.69 14.09
N SER A 70 7.87 2.11 14.63
CA SER A 70 6.67 2.39 13.84
C SER A 70 6.94 3.45 12.77
N GLU A 71 7.73 4.49 13.08
CA GLU A 71 8.12 5.53 12.12
C GLU A 71 9.07 5.02 11.04
N TYR A 72 10.00 4.13 11.38
CA TYR A 72 10.88 3.50 10.40
C TYR A 72 10.11 2.60 9.44
N VAL A 73 9.24 1.74 9.99
CA VAL A 73 8.39 0.85 9.18
C VAL A 73 7.50 1.68 8.26
N ARG A 74 6.85 2.73 8.78
CA ARG A 74 6.03 3.66 7.99
C ARG A 74 6.76 4.19 6.75
N LYS A 75 8.03 4.54 6.88
CA LYS A 75 8.83 5.13 5.79
C LYS A 75 9.39 4.13 4.78
N ASN A 76 9.60 2.87 5.18
CA ASN A 76 10.44 1.95 4.41
C ASN A 76 9.71 0.68 3.93
N LEU A 77 8.67 0.23 4.64
CA LEU A 77 8.07 -1.08 4.38
C LEU A 77 7.54 -1.22 2.94
N LEU A 78 6.71 -0.27 2.50
CA LEU A 78 6.14 -0.33 1.14
C LEU A 78 7.23 -0.33 0.07
N ASN A 79 8.24 0.55 0.18
CA ASN A 79 9.37 0.58 -0.75
C ASN A 79 10.13 -0.74 -0.77
N ASN A 80 10.38 -1.35 0.39
CA ASN A 80 11.07 -2.63 0.48
C ASN A 80 10.24 -3.77 -0.14
N ILE A 81 8.92 -3.72 -0.05
CA ILE A 81 8.02 -4.68 -0.72
C ILE A 81 8.09 -4.47 -2.25
N MET A 82 7.92 -3.23 -2.72
CA MET A 82 7.91 -2.90 -4.16
C MET A 82 9.26 -3.12 -4.86
N ASN A 83 10.36 -3.07 -4.12
CA ASN A 83 11.70 -3.32 -4.67
C ASN A 83 11.94 -4.80 -5.04
N SER A 84 11.06 -5.72 -4.63
CA SER A 84 11.11 -7.12 -5.07
C SER A 84 10.42 -7.26 -6.42
N ASP A 85 11.10 -7.85 -7.41
CA ASP A 85 10.50 -8.15 -8.71
C ASP A 85 9.25 -9.04 -8.59
N LEU A 86 9.18 -9.86 -7.53
CA LEU A 86 8.05 -10.74 -7.22
C LEU A 86 6.75 -9.97 -6.92
N PHE A 87 6.85 -8.72 -6.42
CA PHE A 87 5.67 -7.90 -6.13
C PHE A 87 4.89 -7.50 -7.39
N HIS A 88 5.55 -7.53 -8.54
CA HIS A 88 4.95 -7.21 -9.83
C HIS A 88 4.54 -8.44 -10.63
N SER A 89 4.62 -9.63 -10.03
CA SER A 89 4.12 -10.89 -10.60
C SER A 89 2.59 -10.92 -10.57
N ASP A 90 2.01 -11.70 -11.49
CA ASP A 90 0.58 -12.05 -11.48
C ASP A 90 0.28 -13.29 -10.62
N ASP A 91 1.31 -13.91 -10.01
CA ASP A 91 1.17 -15.03 -9.07
C ASP A 91 1.06 -14.53 -7.62
N ASP A 92 0.00 -14.93 -6.92
CA ASP A 92 -0.25 -14.56 -5.53
C ASP A 92 0.88 -15.04 -4.61
N ASP A 93 1.48 -16.21 -4.87
CA ASP A 93 2.56 -16.76 -4.02
C ASP A 93 3.85 -15.90 -4.12
N ASP A 94 4.14 -15.37 -5.31
CA ASP A 94 5.24 -14.43 -5.52
C ASP A 94 5.00 -13.12 -4.78
N VAL A 95 3.78 -12.57 -4.84
CA VAL A 95 3.41 -11.35 -4.13
C VAL A 95 3.50 -11.56 -2.61
N LEU A 96 3.06 -12.71 -2.10
CA LEU A 96 3.20 -13.08 -0.68
C LEU A 96 4.68 -13.15 -0.27
N GLU A 97 5.53 -13.72 -1.10
CA GLU A 97 6.97 -13.79 -0.85
C GLU A 97 7.61 -12.39 -0.87
N ALA A 98 7.20 -11.52 -1.80
CA ALA A 98 7.65 -10.13 -1.84
C ALA A 98 7.31 -9.37 -0.55
N ILE A 99 6.10 -9.57 -0.02
CA ILE A 99 5.67 -9.00 1.27
C ILE A 99 6.58 -9.51 2.38
N ARG A 100 6.78 -10.84 2.46
CA ARG A 100 7.65 -11.47 3.47
C ARG A 100 9.09 -10.90 3.42
N LEU A 101 9.67 -10.79 2.23
CA LEU A 101 11.01 -10.23 2.02
C LEU A 101 11.08 -8.74 2.37
N GLY A 102 10.01 -7.98 2.10
CA GLY A 102 9.88 -6.57 2.48
C GLY A 102 9.89 -6.37 4.00
N PHE A 103 9.19 -7.23 4.75
CA PHE A 103 9.23 -7.24 6.22
C PHE A 103 10.63 -7.56 6.75
N LEU A 104 11.27 -8.61 6.25
CA LEU A 104 12.63 -8.99 6.66
C LEU A 104 13.65 -7.88 6.38
N SER A 105 13.59 -7.27 5.19
CA SER A 105 14.47 -6.17 4.81
C SER A 105 14.26 -4.95 5.71
N THR A 106 13.01 -4.63 6.03
CA THR A 106 12.67 -3.54 6.95
C THR A 106 13.18 -3.81 8.37
N HIS A 107 12.99 -5.04 8.87
CA HIS A 107 13.48 -5.46 10.18
C HIS A 107 15.02 -5.38 10.28
N HIS A 108 15.75 -5.86 9.27
CA HIS A 108 17.20 -5.73 9.24
C HIS A 108 17.66 -4.28 9.07
N GLY A 109 16.88 -3.46 8.36
CA GLY A 109 17.15 -2.03 8.17
C GLY A 109 17.13 -1.26 9.50
N ILE A 110 16.10 -1.47 10.33
CA ILE A 110 16.02 -0.83 11.65
C ILE A 110 17.10 -1.35 12.60
N TRP A 111 17.43 -2.63 12.56
CA TRP A 111 18.50 -3.22 13.39
C TRP A 111 19.84 -2.48 13.18
N LYS A 112 20.17 -2.12 11.93
CA LYS A 112 21.38 -1.36 11.61
C LYS A 112 21.39 0.05 12.23
N ILE A 113 20.22 0.66 12.43
CA ILE A 113 20.07 1.98 13.06
C ILE A 113 20.15 1.83 14.58
N VAL A 114 19.41 0.87 15.13
CA VAL A 114 19.36 0.56 16.56
C VAL A 114 20.73 0.18 17.11
N CYS A 115 21.48 -0.70 16.44
CA CYS A 115 22.85 -1.06 16.86
C CYS A 115 23.83 0.11 16.78
N LYS A 116 23.64 1.05 15.86
CA LYS A 116 24.50 2.24 15.74
C LYS A 116 24.19 3.32 16.79
N LEU A 117 22.94 3.39 17.24
CA LEU A 117 22.47 4.42 18.18
C LEU A 117 22.35 3.92 19.62
N GLY A 118 22.55 2.61 19.88
CA GLY A 118 22.47 2.03 21.23
C GLY A 118 21.05 1.90 21.78
N ILE A 119 20.03 1.93 20.91
CA ILE A 119 18.61 1.92 21.30
C ILE A 119 18.09 0.47 21.30
N CYS A 120 18.57 -0.36 22.23
CA CYS A 120 18.44 -1.83 22.18
C CYS A 120 17.01 -2.43 22.24
N ASN A 121 15.94 -1.63 22.29
CA ASN A 121 14.57 -2.12 22.49
C ASN A 121 13.62 -1.93 21.30
N CYS A 122 14.08 -1.34 20.18
CA CYS A 122 13.20 -1.12 19.02
C CYS A 122 13.23 -2.31 18.06
N VAL A 123 12.13 -3.06 17.98
CA VAL A 123 11.93 -4.16 17.01
C VAL A 123 10.76 -3.80 16.11
N ALA A 124 10.95 -3.91 14.78
CA ALA A 124 9.84 -3.92 13.84
C ALA A 124 9.26 -5.34 13.82
N THR A 125 8.07 -5.52 14.39
CA THR A 125 7.26 -6.75 14.34
C THR A 125 6.11 -6.58 13.37
#